data_AF-A0A1H2D7X3-F1
#
_entry.id   AF-A0A1H2D7X3-F1
#
_cell.length_a   1.000
_cell.length_b   1.000
_cell.length_c   1.000
_cell.angle_alpha   90.00
_cell.angle_beta   90.00
_cell.angle_gamma   90.00
#
_symmetry.space_group_name_H-M   'P 1'
#
loop_
_entity.id
_entity.type
_entity.pdbx_description
1 polymer ?
#
loop_
_entity_poly.entity_id
_entity_poly.type
_entity_poly.pdbx_seq_one_letter_code
_entity_poly.pdbx_strand_id
1 'polypeptide(L)'
;MLQSADLGGAQPGPVEPDLIHPLLPQPCADASMPQPIAQRSLAADYDPRHRVYENVGRYRPGDARAYLAELKDQLARCRAGGDETGFRGIAEDTAGPDTVLFIRQYDEGDRWAAYLVAAVGRYVVVVLVTDPVVGAGDYTIVNDFGRAAIDRVRAN
;
A
#
# COMPACT_ATOMS: atom_id res chain seq x y z
N MET A 1 9.79 6.95 -4.90
CA MET A 1 8.86 8.07 -4.63
C MET A 1 8.14 8.45 -5.90
N LEU A 2 6.82 8.68 -5.82
CA LEU A 2 5.96 9.11 -6.92
C LEU A 2 6.63 10.21 -7.74
N GLN A 3 6.53 10.10 -9.06
CA GLN A 3 7.05 11.06 -10.01
C GLN A 3 5.91 11.67 -10.80
N SER A 4 6.02 12.96 -11.14
CA SER A 4 5.00 13.65 -11.93
C SER A 4 4.80 13.02 -13.32
N ALA A 5 5.86 12.42 -13.89
CA ALA A 5 5.80 11.70 -15.16
C ALA A 5 4.85 10.48 -15.12
N ASP A 6 4.78 9.77 -13.99
CA ASP A 6 3.89 8.62 -13.82
C ASP A 6 2.41 9.05 -13.66
N LEU A 7 2.19 10.32 -13.32
CA LEU A 7 0.89 10.89 -12.96
C LEU A 7 0.32 11.81 -14.05
N GLY A 8 0.76 11.66 -15.30
CA GLY A 8 0.29 12.52 -16.40
C GLY A 8 0.58 14.02 -16.19
N GLY A 9 1.60 14.36 -15.38
CA GLY A 9 1.96 15.75 -15.07
C GLY A 9 1.42 16.27 -13.73
N ALA A 10 0.57 15.53 -13.01
CA ALA A 10 0.17 15.91 -11.66
C ALA A 10 1.37 15.93 -10.71
N GLN A 11 1.34 16.83 -9.72
CA GLN A 11 2.46 17.06 -8.81
C GLN A 11 2.25 16.30 -7.50
N PRO A 12 3.16 15.39 -7.12
CA PRO A 12 3.13 14.75 -5.81
C PRO A 12 3.27 15.77 -4.67
N GLY A 13 2.44 15.61 -3.66
CA GLY A 13 2.42 16.43 -2.45
C GLY A 13 2.53 15.59 -1.17
N PRO A 14 2.53 16.25 -0.01
CA PRO A 14 2.43 15.56 1.27
C PRO A 14 1.09 14.82 1.38
N VAL A 15 1.08 13.74 2.16
CA VAL A 15 -0.16 13.04 2.55
C VAL A 15 -0.98 13.91 3.49
N GLU A 16 -2.30 13.82 3.38
CA GLU A 16 -3.24 14.58 4.20
C GLU A 16 -3.19 14.09 5.66
N PRO A 17 -3.32 14.98 6.65
CA PRO A 17 -3.19 14.61 8.06
C PRO A 17 -4.32 13.69 8.58
N ASP A 18 -5.46 13.64 7.88
CA ASP A 18 -6.68 12.92 8.23
C ASP A 18 -6.92 11.66 7.38
N LEU A 19 -5.88 11.16 6.69
CA LEU A 19 -5.97 9.92 5.94
C LEU A 19 -6.39 8.75 6.86
N ILE A 20 -7.58 8.22 6.64
CA ILE A 20 -8.14 7.10 7.41
C ILE A 20 -7.49 5.75 7.09
N HIS A 21 -6.73 5.67 5.99
CA HIS A 21 -6.12 4.46 5.49
C HIS A 21 -4.67 4.34 5.96
N PRO A 22 -4.28 3.25 6.66
CA PRO A 22 -2.90 3.11 7.11
C PRO A 22 -1.96 2.93 5.92
N LEU A 23 -0.88 3.71 5.88
CA LEU A 23 0.19 3.58 4.88
C LEU A 23 1.25 2.55 5.26
N LEU A 24 1.14 1.98 6.47
CA LEU A 24 1.78 0.73 6.88
C LEU A 24 0.68 -0.18 7.42
N PRO A 25 0.01 -0.94 6.54
CA PRO A 25 -1.16 -1.71 6.91
C PRO A 25 -0.82 -2.80 7.94
N GLN A 26 -1.72 -2.97 8.88
CA GLN A 26 -1.63 -3.97 9.95
C GLN A 26 -3.03 -4.59 10.12
N PRO A 27 -3.34 -5.68 9.41
CA PRO A 27 -4.66 -6.29 9.44
C PRO A 27 -5.09 -6.77 10.84
N CYS A 28 -4.17 -7.21 11.69
CA CYS A 28 -4.49 -7.65 13.05
C CYS A 28 -4.20 -6.53 14.06
N ALA A 29 -5.22 -6.04 14.78
CA ALA A 29 -5.11 -4.90 15.70
C ALA A 29 -4.01 -5.05 16.77
N ASP A 30 -3.79 -6.26 17.28
CA ASP A 30 -2.86 -6.52 18.41
C ASP A 30 -1.50 -7.10 18.00
N ALA A 31 -1.24 -7.24 16.69
CA ALA A 31 -0.01 -7.88 16.22
C ALA A 31 1.16 -6.90 16.14
N SER A 32 2.32 -7.30 16.66
CA SER A 32 3.55 -6.50 16.50
C SER A 32 4.08 -6.63 15.08
N MET A 33 4.31 -5.48 14.43
CA MET A 33 4.93 -5.38 13.10
C MET A 33 6.30 -4.71 13.22
N PRO A 34 7.34 -5.16 12.48
CA PRO A 34 8.58 -4.42 12.35
C PRO A 34 8.29 -2.97 11.93
N GLN A 35 9.05 -2.01 12.48
CA GLN A 35 8.85 -0.59 12.24
C GLN A 35 10.01 0.00 11.42
N PRO A 36 9.73 0.96 10.51
CA PRO A 36 10.78 1.62 9.76
C PRO A 36 11.64 2.50 10.68
N ILE A 37 12.93 2.60 10.38
CA ILE A 37 13.86 3.55 11.03
C ILE A 37 13.81 4.94 10.39
N ALA A 38 13.25 5.04 9.18
CA ALA A 38 12.95 6.29 8.50
C ALA A 38 11.85 6.02 7.46
N GLN A 39 10.96 6.97 7.22
CA GLN A 39 9.91 6.81 6.22
C GLN A 39 9.63 8.12 5.50
N ARG A 40 9.12 8.02 4.27
CA ARG A 40 8.60 9.14 3.51
C ARG A 40 7.32 8.72 2.82
N SER A 41 6.32 9.59 2.87
CA SER A 41 5.04 9.39 2.17
C SER A 41 4.75 10.55 1.23
N LEU A 42 4.13 10.26 0.09
CA LEU A 42 3.59 11.24 -0.85
C LEU A 42 2.21 10.80 -1.32
N ALA A 43 1.41 11.76 -1.76
CA ALA A 43 0.12 11.55 -2.40
C ALA A 43 -0.01 12.39 -3.68
N ALA A 44 -0.84 11.95 -4.61
CA ALA A 44 -1.24 12.75 -5.77
C ALA A 44 -2.60 12.28 -6.32
N ASP A 45 -3.34 13.22 -6.92
CA ASP A 45 -4.48 12.88 -7.78
C ASP A 45 -3.94 12.33 -9.10
N TYR A 46 -4.28 11.08 -9.41
CA TYR A 46 -3.94 10.47 -10.70
C TYR A 46 -4.95 10.88 -11.77
N ASP A 47 -6.23 10.86 -11.40
CA ASP A 47 -7.34 11.32 -12.22
C ASP A 47 -8.45 11.91 -11.30
N PRO A 48 -9.57 12.43 -11.83
CA PRO A 48 -10.63 13.02 -11.00
C PRO A 48 -11.28 12.09 -9.98
N ARG A 49 -11.05 10.78 -10.07
CA ARG A 49 -11.60 9.74 -9.21
C ARG A 49 -10.55 9.06 -8.36
N HIS A 50 -9.30 8.96 -8.79
CA HIS A 50 -8.30 8.15 -8.09
C HIS A 50 -7.21 9.01 -7.48
N ARG A 51 -6.98 8.78 -6.19
CA ARG A 51 -5.83 9.32 -5.47
C ARG A 51 -4.85 8.20 -5.16
N VAL A 52 -3.58 8.45 -5.46
CA VAL A 52 -2.48 7.50 -5.27
C VAL A 52 -1.59 7.98 -4.14
N TYR A 53 -1.26 7.06 -3.26
CA TYR A 53 -0.37 7.25 -2.14
C TYR A 53 0.83 6.32 -2.28
N GLU A 54 2.03 6.82 -2.01
CA GLU A 54 3.24 6.00 -1.92
C GLU A 54 3.93 6.27 -0.58
N ASN A 55 4.12 5.23 0.22
CA ASN A 55 4.98 5.24 1.40
C ASN A 55 6.20 4.34 1.14
N VAL A 56 7.38 4.87 1.45
CA VAL A 56 8.62 4.10 1.45
C VAL A 56 9.25 4.20 2.82
N GLY A 57 9.25 3.07 3.53
CA GLY A 57 9.92 2.90 4.81
C GLY A 57 11.27 2.23 4.63
N ARG A 58 12.33 2.77 5.24
CA ARG A 58 13.63 2.11 5.38
C ARG A 58 13.67 1.36 6.70
N TYR A 59 14.12 0.12 6.68
CA TYR A 59 14.15 -0.82 7.80
C TYR A 59 15.58 -1.25 8.12
N ARG A 60 15.75 -1.92 9.27
CA ARG A 60 17.01 -2.63 9.55
C ARG A 60 17.16 -3.83 8.60
N PRO A 61 18.37 -4.37 8.43
CA PRO A 61 18.58 -5.57 7.61
C PRO A 61 17.66 -6.71 8.05
N GLY A 62 16.93 -7.32 7.12
CA GLY A 62 15.98 -8.42 7.38
C GLY A 62 14.56 -7.97 7.75
N ASP A 63 14.41 -6.84 8.45
CA ASP A 63 13.12 -6.38 8.98
C ASP A 63 12.08 -6.06 7.89
N ALA A 64 12.49 -5.59 6.71
CA ALA A 64 11.56 -5.32 5.60
C ALA A 64 10.88 -6.60 5.09
N ARG A 65 11.67 -7.68 4.94
CA ARG A 65 11.14 -8.99 4.55
C ARG A 65 10.32 -9.62 5.66
N ALA A 66 10.74 -9.46 6.92
CA ALA A 66 9.98 -9.89 8.07
C ALA A 66 8.61 -9.16 8.15
N TYR A 67 8.58 -7.85 7.88
CA TYR A 67 7.35 -7.07 7.81
C TYR A 67 6.39 -7.64 6.76
N LEU A 68 6.87 -7.91 5.55
CA LEU A 68 6.03 -8.46 4.49
C LEU A 68 5.54 -9.88 4.82
N ALA A 69 6.41 -10.74 5.36
CA ALA A 69 6.03 -12.09 5.76
C ALA A 69 4.92 -12.06 6.83
N GLU A 70 5.08 -11.20 7.84
CA GLU A 70 4.04 -11.01 8.86
C GLU A 70 2.77 -10.41 8.27
N LEU A 71 2.86 -9.43 7.36
CA LEU A 71 1.69 -8.87 6.68
C LEU A 71 0.90 -9.95 5.92
N LYS A 72 1.58 -10.82 5.16
CA LYS A 72 0.94 -11.94 4.44
C LYS A 72 0.26 -12.90 5.43
N ASP A 73 0.92 -13.24 6.53
CA ASP A 73 0.34 -14.10 7.57
C ASP A 73 -0.88 -13.44 8.25
N GLN A 74 -0.82 -12.14 8.53
CA GLN A 74 -1.96 -11.38 9.05
C GLN A 74 -3.14 -11.32 8.07
N LEU A 75 -2.89 -11.12 6.78
CA LEU A 75 -3.94 -11.15 5.75
C LEU A 75 -4.63 -12.52 5.68
N ALA A 76 -3.90 -13.61 5.86
CA ALA A 76 -4.44 -14.97 5.87
C ALA A 76 -5.23 -15.28 7.15
N ARG A 77 -4.69 -14.94 8.32
CA ARG A 77 -5.27 -15.27 9.64
C ARG A 77 -6.43 -14.37 10.01
N CYS A 78 -6.24 -13.06 9.88
CA CYS A 78 -7.15 -12.10 10.49
C CYS A 78 -8.32 -11.74 9.62
N ARG A 79 -8.31 -12.09 8.30
CA ARG A 79 -9.33 -11.70 7.29
C ARG A 79 -10.04 -10.44 7.77
N ALA A 80 -9.28 -9.38 7.92
CA ALA A 80 -9.72 -8.30 8.79
C ALA A 80 -11.09 -7.84 8.28
N GLY A 81 -12.09 -7.85 9.15
CA GLY A 81 -13.49 -7.78 8.74
C GLY A 81 -14.06 -9.10 8.26
N GLY A 82 -14.83 -9.75 9.13
CA GLY A 82 -15.98 -10.49 8.62
C GLY A 82 -16.71 -9.57 7.63
N ASP A 83 -17.03 -10.14 6.47
CA ASP A 83 -18.01 -9.77 5.44
C ASP A 83 -17.98 -8.30 4.91
N GLU A 84 -17.93 -7.33 5.82
CA GLU A 84 -18.28 -5.93 5.66
C GLU A 84 -17.10 -4.95 5.97
N THR A 85 -16.14 -5.20 6.87
CA THR A 85 -15.06 -4.19 7.16
C THR A 85 -13.66 -4.71 7.48
N GLY A 86 -12.76 -4.71 6.50
CA GLY A 86 -11.31 -4.79 6.74
C GLY A 86 -10.50 -5.36 5.56
N PHE A 87 -9.42 -6.10 5.81
CA PHE A 87 -8.44 -6.48 4.80
C PHE A 87 -8.67 -7.87 4.18
N ARG A 88 -8.61 -7.93 2.84
CA ARG A 88 -8.70 -9.16 2.05
C ARG A 88 -7.56 -9.27 1.04
N GLY A 89 -6.75 -10.32 1.20
CA GLY A 89 -5.72 -10.69 0.22
C GLY A 89 -6.31 -10.99 -1.16
N ILE A 90 -5.65 -10.53 -2.21
CA ILE A 90 -6.09 -10.74 -3.61
C ILE A 90 -5.07 -11.59 -4.36
N ALA A 91 -3.79 -11.24 -4.29
CA ALA A 91 -2.74 -11.99 -4.95
C ALA A 91 -1.38 -11.74 -4.29
N GLU A 92 -0.48 -12.69 -4.45
CA GLU A 92 0.93 -12.55 -4.06
C GLU A 92 1.81 -12.55 -5.29
N ASP A 93 2.96 -11.90 -5.16
CA ASP A 93 4.04 -11.90 -6.14
C ASP A 93 3.66 -11.38 -7.54
N THR A 94 2.61 -10.55 -7.65
CA THR A 94 2.13 -9.97 -8.92
C THR A 94 3.05 -8.90 -9.50
N ALA A 95 3.88 -8.27 -8.66
CA ALA A 95 4.87 -7.27 -9.06
C ALA A 95 6.32 -7.73 -8.82
N GLY A 96 6.51 -9.06 -8.77
CA GLY A 96 7.78 -9.71 -8.46
C GLY A 96 7.77 -10.41 -7.11
N PRO A 97 8.86 -11.13 -6.77
CA PRO A 97 8.97 -11.83 -5.49
C PRO A 97 8.92 -10.84 -4.33
N ASP A 98 8.34 -11.27 -3.22
CA ASP A 98 8.15 -10.43 -2.02
C ASP A 98 7.20 -9.25 -2.31
N THR A 99 6.06 -9.53 -2.95
CA THR A 99 4.95 -8.57 -3.08
C THR A 99 3.60 -9.18 -2.67
N VAL A 100 2.67 -8.32 -2.24
CA VAL A 100 1.27 -8.69 -1.95
C VAL A 100 0.32 -7.59 -2.39
N LEU A 101 -0.74 -7.99 -3.11
CA LEU A 101 -1.87 -7.18 -3.54
C LEU A 101 -3.09 -7.55 -2.70
N PHE A 102 -3.75 -6.56 -2.13
CA PHE A 102 -4.93 -6.76 -1.28
C PHE A 102 -5.84 -5.52 -1.28
N ILE A 103 -7.02 -5.66 -0.69
CA ILE A 103 -7.89 -4.51 -0.39
C ILE A 103 -8.10 -4.32 1.10
N ARG A 104 -8.49 -3.10 1.44
CA ARG A 104 -9.22 -2.79 2.67
C ARG A 104 -10.65 -2.39 2.34
N GLN A 105 -11.63 -3.23 2.65
CA GLN A 105 -13.05 -2.90 2.69
C GLN A 105 -13.38 -2.03 3.90
N TYR A 106 -14.32 -1.11 3.74
CA TYR A 106 -14.82 -0.20 4.77
C TYR A 106 -16.23 0.26 4.38
N ASP A 107 -16.90 1.00 5.29
CA ASP A 107 -18.28 1.47 5.06
C ASP A 107 -19.21 0.30 4.77
N GLU A 108 -19.26 -0.66 5.71
CA GLU A 108 -20.08 -1.89 5.62
C GLU A 108 -19.81 -2.76 4.37
N GLY A 109 -18.68 -2.52 3.69
CA GLY A 109 -18.18 -3.37 2.60
C GLY A 109 -18.45 -2.78 1.23
N ASP A 110 -19.21 -1.70 1.17
CA ASP A 110 -19.58 -0.97 -0.03
C ASP A 110 -18.38 -0.23 -0.65
N ARG A 111 -17.36 0.05 0.17
CA ARG A 111 -16.15 0.75 -0.26
C ARG A 111 -14.91 -0.08 0.00
N TRP A 112 -13.89 0.10 -0.82
CA TRP A 112 -12.57 -0.48 -0.66
C TRP A 112 -11.44 0.43 -1.15
N ALA A 113 -10.30 0.30 -0.50
CA ALA A 113 -9.04 0.86 -0.97
C ALA A 113 -8.09 -0.27 -1.42
N ALA A 114 -7.37 -0.06 -2.50
CA ALA A 114 -6.47 -1.06 -3.08
C ALA A 114 -5.02 -0.82 -2.63
N TYR A 115 -4.33 -1.89 -2.26
CA TYR A 115 -2.96 -1.84 -1.75
C TYR A 115 -2.04 -2.77 -2.54
N LEU A 116 -0.83 -2.29 -2.84
CA LEU A 116 0.30 -3.13 -3.19
C LEU A 116 1.44 -2.86 -2.20
N VAL A 117 1.93 -3.91 -1.55
CA VAL A 117 3.04 -3.84 -0.61
C VAL A 117 4.18 -4.73 -1.08
N ALA A 118 5.41 -4.21 -1.02
CA ALA A 118 6.61 -4.91 -1.45
C ALA A 118 7.75 -4.74 -0.45
N ALA A 119 8.55 -5.79 -0.28
CA ALA A 119 9.84 -5.69 0.39
C ALA A 119 10.97 -5.69 -0.65
N VAL A 120 11.79 -4.64 -0.65
CA VAL A 120 12.90 -4.44 -1.60
C VAL A 120 14.18 -4.15 -0.82
N GLY A 121 15.01 -5.17 -0.62
CA GLY A 121 16.24 -5.05 0.18
C GLY A 121 15.94 -4.64 1.62
N ARG A 122 16.23 -3.38 1.97
CA ARG A 122 15.96 -2.80 3.30
C ARG A 122 14.72 -1.90 3.31
N TYR A 123 13.92 -1.91 2.26
CA TYR A 123 12.79 -1.00 2.11
C TYR A 123 11.48 -1.78 2.07
N VAL A 124 10.45 -1.22 2.70
CA VAL A 124 9.06 -1.57 2.41
C VAL A 124 8.48 -0.44 1.58
N VAL A 125 7.86 -0.81 0.46
CA VAL A 125 7.12 0.08 -0.42
C VAL A 125 5.65 -0.25 -0.28
N VAL A 126 4.84 0.75 0.04
CA VAL A 126 3.38 0.64 0.07
C VAL A 126 2.82 1.62 -0.95
N VAL A 127 2.07 1.11 -1.92
CA VAL A 127 1.23 1.92 -2.79
C VAL A 127 -0.21 1.66 -2.42
N LEU A 128 -0.96 2.74 -2.23
CA LEU A 128 -2.38 2.72 -1.90
C LEU A 128 -3.12 3.55 -2.95
N VAL A 129 -4.21 3.02 -3.46
CA VAL A 129 -5.14 3.74 -4.35
C VAL A 129 -6.52 3.77 -3.70
N THR A 130 -7.05 4.98 -3.59
CA THR A 130 -8.41 5.24 -3.11
C THR A 130 -9.21 5.94 -4.21
N ASP A 131 -10.53 5.81 -4.12
CA ASP A 131 -11.46 6.68 -4.85
C ASP A 131 -12.29 7.45 -3.81
N PRO A 132 -12.09 8.77 -3.62
CA PRO A 132 -12.82 9.52 -2.62
C PRO A 132 -14.28 9.81 -3.01
N VAL A 133 -14.68 9.58 -4.27
CA VAL A 133 -16.02 9.87 -4.78
C VAL A 133 -16.96 8.70 -4.50
N VAL A 134 -16.59 7.49 -4.93
CA VAL A 134 -17.43 6.28 -4.79
C VAL A 134 -16.83 5.23 -3.87
N GLY A 135 -15.57 5.39 -3.44
CA GLY A 135 -14.93 4.47 -2.52
C GLY A 135 -14.46 3.17 -3.15
N ALA A 136 -14.15 3.12 -4.45
CA ALA A 136 -13.71 1.91 -5.15
C ALA A 136 -12.27 2.06 -5.69
N GLY A 137 -11.27 1.77 -4.87
CA GLY A 137 -9.87 1.75 -5.31
C GLY A 137 -9.61 0.75 -6.44
N ASP A 138 -8.68 1.09 -7.34
CA ASP A 138 -8.41 0.31 -8.55
C ASP A 138 -7.12 -0.53 -8.45
N TYR A 139 -7.25 -1.83 -8.70
CA TYR A 139 -6.16 -2.81 -8.64
C TYR A 139 -5.14 -2.69 -9.77
N THR A 140 -5.58 -2.25 -10.93
CA THR A 140 -4.73 -2.04 -12.10
C THR A 140 -3.84 -0.84 -11.85
N ILE A 141 -4.43 0.27 -11.39
CA ILE A 141 -3.70 1.49 -11.03
C ILE A 141 -2.70 1.19 -9.91
N VAL A 142 -3.11 0.54 -8.81
CA VAL A 142 -2.18 0.24 -7.70
C VAL A 142 -1.03 -0.68 -8.15
N ASN A 143 -1.30 -1.63 -9.05
CA ASN A 143 -0.28 -2.53 -9.55
C ASN A 143 0.74 -1.82 -10.45
N ASP A 144 0.30 -0.93 -11.32
CA ASP A 144 1.18 -0.16 -12.22
C ASP A 144 2.08 0.80 -11.43
N PHE A 145 1.49 1.59 -10.52
CA PHE A 145 2.27 2.47 -9.64
C PHE A 145 3.15 1.69 -8.68
N GLY A 146 2.68 0.55 -8.19
CA GLY A 146 3.44 -0.37 -7.34
C GLY A 146 4.71 -0.87 -8.01
N ARG A 147 4.61 -1.35 -9.26
CA ARG A 147 5.78 -1.78 -10.05
C ARG A 147 6.77 -0.65 -10.27
N ALA A 148 6.28 0.52 -10.68
CA ALA A 148 7.13 1.69 -10.88
C ALA A 148 7.86 2.12 -9.59
N ALA A 149 7.18 2.07 -8.43
CA ALA A 149 7.77 2.39 -7.13
C ALA A 149 8.85 1.38 -6.72
N ILE A 150 8.61 0.08 -6.93
CA ILE A 150 9.58 -1.00 -6.68
C ILE A 150 10.84 -0.79 -7.51
N ASP A 151 10.70 -0.55 -8.82
CA ASP A 151 11.84 -0.40 -9.73
C ASP A 151 12.68 0.83 -9.38
N ARG A 152 12.03 1.93 -8.98
CA ARG A 152 12.75 3.11 -8.45
C ARG A 152 13.56 2.77 -7.20
N VAL A 153 13.01 2.01 -6.27
CA VAL A 153 13.73 1.65 -5.04
C VAL A 153 14.90 0.71 -5.34
N ARG A 154 14.78 -0.19 -6.33
CA ARG A 154 15.88 -1.07 -6.76
C ARG A 154 17.03 -0.33 -7.44
N ALA A 155 16.74 0.77 -8.12
CA ALA A 155 17.75 1.57 -8.81
C ALA A 155 18.56 2.50 -7.87
N ASN A 156 18.17 2.61 -6.60
CA ASN A 156 18.87 3.39 -5.56
C ASN A 156 19.73 2.49 -4.67
#